data_AF-A0A949TRI9-F1
#
_entry.id   AF-A0A949TRI9-F1
#
_cell.length_a   1.000
_cell.length_b   1.000
_cell.length_c   1.000
_cell.angle_alpha   90.00
_cell.angle_beta   90.00
_cell.angle_gamma   90.00
#
_symmetry.space_group_name_H-M   'P 1'
#
loop_
_entity.id
_entity.type
_entity.pdbx_description
1 polymer ?
#
loop_
_entity_poly.entity_id
_entity_poly.type
_entity_poly.pdbx_seq_one_letter_code
_entity_poly.pdbx_strand_id
1 'polypeptide(L)' 'MAGRPDQDLLASLQIDPATEVYICGPTRFMADIQDMLEGLGLPASQIHTETFGPSTGGNSAATASPVCLV' A
#
# COMPACT_ATOMS: atom_id res chain seq x y z
N MET A 1 -19.71 3.99 -4.77
CA MET A 1 -18.56 3.27 -5.35
C MET A 1 -17.30 3.93 -4.87
N ALA A 2 -16.61 3.36 -3.88
CA ALA A 2 -15.30 3.81 -3.47
C ALA A 2 -14.25 2.93 -4.17
N GLY A 3 -13.29 3.53 -4.86
CA GLY A 3 -12.27 2.81 -5.65
C GLY A 3 -11.02 2.43 -4.85
N ARG A 4 -10.94 2.79 -3.57
CA ARG A 4 -9.80 2.50 -2.70
C ARG A 4 -10.20 1.46 -1.66
N PRO A 5 -9.34 0.48 -1.35
CA PRO A 5 -9.54 -0.37 -0.19
C PRO A 5 -9.65 0.47 1.09
N ASP A 6 -10.65 0.14 1.91
CA ASP A 6 -10.92 0.75 3.21
C ASP A 6 -10.97 -0.31 4.31
N GLN A 7 -11.11 0.12 5.56
CA GLN A 7 -11.05 -0.76 6.71
C GLN A 7 -12.18 -1.79 6.76
N ASP A 8 -13.40 -1.43 6.37
CA ASP A 8 -14.53 -2.36 6.32
C ASP A 8 -14.31 -3.44 5.25
N LEU A 9 -13.77 -3.04 4.10
CA LEU A 9 -13.37 -4.00 3.08
C LEU A 9 -12.31 -4.96 3.63
N LEU A 10 -11.24 -4.47 4.24
CA LEU A 10 -10.16 -5.32 4.76
C LEU A 10 -10.64 -6.23 5.89
N ALA A 11 -11.53 -5.75 6.77
CA ALA A 11 -12.14 -6.56 7.82
C ALA A 11 -13.00 -7.70 7.24
N SER A 12 -13.70 -7.46 6.12
CA SER A 12 -14.54 -8.46 5.47
C SER A 12 -13.77 -9.65 4.89
N LEU A 13 -12.45 -9.53 4.70
CA LEU A 13 -11.59 -10.62 4.23
C LEU A 13 -11.32 -11.69 5.30
N GLN A 14 -11.64 -11.43 6.57
CA GLN A 14 -11.41 -12.37 7.69
C GLN A 14 -9.96 -12.88 7.72
N ILE A 15 -9.00 -11.96 7.62
CA ILE A 15 -7.57 -12.26 7.53
C ILE A 15 -7.09 -12.94 8.82
N ASP A 16 -6.51 -14.13 8.68
CA ASP A 16 -5.91 -14.86 9.80
C ASP A 16 -4.55 -14.26 10.19
N PRO A 17 -4.17 -14.24 11.47
CA PRO A 17 -2.87 -13.73 11.93
C PRO A 17 -1.66 -14.52 11.44
N ALA A 18 -1.80 -15.61 10.67
CA ALA A 18 -0.73 -16.29 9.94
C ALA A 18 -0.69 -15.92 8.44
N THR A 19 -1.48 -14.94 7.99
CA THR A 19 -1.59 -14.56 6.57
C THR A 19 -0.44 -13.64 6.17
N GLU A 20 0.29 -14.01 5.13
CA GLU A 20 1.28 -13.13 4.48
C GLU A 20 0.58 -12.17 3.51
N VAL A 21 0.84 -10.88 3.65
CA VAL A 21 0.23 -9.82 2.85
C VAL A 21 1.31 -9.06 2.08
N TYR A 22 1.13 -8.97 0.76
CA TYR A 22 2.04 -8.27 -0.14
C TYR A 22 1.34 -7.05 -0.72
N ILE A 23 1.93 -5.87 -0.54
CA ILE A 23 1.35 -4.60 -0.97
C ILE A 23 2.37 -3.87 -1.82
N CYS A 24 1.93 -3.37 -2.97
CA CYS A 24 2.75 -2.51 -3.82
C CYS A 24 2.02 -1.20 -4.14
N GLY A 25 2.77 -0.14 -4.38
CA GLY A 25 2.21 1.15 -4.79
C GLY A 25 2.93 2.38 -4.25
N PRO A 26 2.27 3.55 -4.24
CA PRO A 26 2.80 4.76 -3.64
C PRO A 26 3.03 4.60 -2.13
N THR A 27 4.10 5.17 -1.58
CA THR A 27 4.48 5.00 -0.16
C THR A 27 3.34 5.31 0.81
N ARG A 28 2.65 6.45 0.62
CA ARG A 28 1.52 6.82 1.48
C ARG A 28 0.35 5.85 1.36
N PHE A 29 0.13 5.31 0.16
CA PHE A 29 -0.92 4.31 -0.03
C PHE A 29 -0.62 3.05 0.78
N MET A 30 0.61 2.53 0.66
CA MET A 30 1.02 1.33 1.37
C MET A 30 1.01 1.51 2.89
N ALA A 31 1.44 2.68 3.39
CA ALA A 31 1.38 3.01 4.81
C ALA A 31 -0.07 2.98 5.33
N ASP A 32 -1.01 3.62 4.61
CA ASP A 32 -2.42 3.61 5.02
C ASP A 32 -3.00 2.17 5.05
N ILE A 33 -2.62 1.29 4.10
CA ILE A 33 -3.06 -0.11 4.11
C ILE A 33 -2.42 -0.90 5.26
N GLN A 34 -1.12 -0.68 5.52
CA GLN A 34 -0.40 -1.32 6.61
C GLN A 34 -1.03 -0.98 7.96
N ASP A 35 -1.29 0.30 8.24
CA ASP A 35 -1.95 0.74 9.48
C ASP A 35 -3.31 0.06 9.68
N MET A 36 -4.11 -0.08 8.60
CA MET A 36 -5.40 -0.77 8.68
C MET A 36 -5.25 -2.27 8.97
N LEU A 37 -4.28 -2.95 8.37
CA LEU A 37 -4.03 -4.37 8.60
C LEU A 37 -3.49 -4.64 10.01
N GLU A 38 -2.59 -3.80 10.50
CA GLU A 38 -2.08 -3.87 11.88
C GLU A 38 -3.22 -3.63 12.89
N GLY A 39 -4.12 -2.68 12.60
CA GLY A 39 -5.33 -2.45 13.37
C GLY A 39 -6.30 -3.64 13.40
N LEU A 40 -6.24 -4.53 12.41
CA LEU A 40 -6.98 -5.79 12.36
C LEU A 40 -6.26 -6.96 13.05
N GLY A 41 -5.08 -6.72 13.62
CA GLY A 41 -4.30 -7.71 14.37
C GLY A 41 -3.26 -8.46 13.55
N LEU A 42 -2.99 -8.03 12.31
CA LEU A 42 -1.92 -8.63 11.50
C LEU A 42 -0.55 -8.07 11.94
N PRO A 43 0.42 -8.91 12.31
CA PRO A 43 1.75 -8.44 12.69
C PRO A 43 2.51 -7.87 11.48
N ALA A 44 3.24 -6.77 11.69
CA ALA A 44 4.06 -6.12 10.66
C ALA A 44 5.06 -7.05 9.96
N SER A 45 5.51 -8.11 10.64
CA SER A 45 6.43 -9.11 10.09
C SER A 45 5.85 -9.91 8.92
N GLN A 46 4.52 -9.93 8.75
CA GLN A 46 3.84 -10.60 7.64
C GLN A 46 3.39 -9.64 6.54
N ILE A 47 3.68 -8.34 6.68
CA ILE A 47 3.32 -7.31 5.73
C ILE A 47 4.56 -6.93 4.94
N HIS A 48 4.57 -7.26 3.66
CA HIS A 48 5.68 -7.02 2.75
C HIS A 48 5.31 -5.92 1.76
N THR A 49 6.07 -4.83 1.76
CA THR A 49 5.79 -3.67 0.89
C THR A 49 6.85 -3.49 -0.18
N GLU A 50 6.42 -3.26 -1.42
CA GLU A 50 7.29 -2.91 -2.54
C GLU A 50 6.85 -1.60 -3.20
N THR A 51 7.78 -0.64 -3.31
CA THR A 51 7.46 0.64 -3.99
C THR A 51 7.65 0.49 -5.49
N PHE A 52 6.68 0.98 -6.29
CA PHE A 52 6.88 1.10 -7.73
C PHE A 52 7.69 2.36 -8.09
N GLY A 53 8.82 2.17 -8.76
CA GLY A 53 9.67 3.25 -9.27
C GLY A 53 11.05 3.35 -8.59
N PRO A 54 11.94 4.24 -9.06
CA PRO A 54 13.27 4.39 -8.49
C PRO A 54 13.16 4.80 -7.01
N SER A 55 13.80 4.03 -6.12
CA SER A 55 13.80 4.25 -4.68
C SER A 55 14.71 5.43 -4.27
N THR A 56 14.42 6.61 -4.77
CA THR A 56 15.02 7.86 -4.30
C THR A 56 13.92 8.89 -4.13
N GLY A 57 13.79 9.42 -2.91
CA GLY A 57 12.74 10.34 -2.49
C GLY A 57 12.47 11.43 -3.51
N GLY A 58 11.31 11.35 -4.16
CA GLY A 58 10.87 12.25 -5.20
C GLY A 58 9.35 12.37 -5.19
N ASN A 59 8.86 13.14 -4.23
CA ASN A 59 7.58 13.86 -4.13
C ASN A 59 6.31 13.15 -4.65
N SER A 60 5.45 12.79 -3.68
CA SER A 60 4.06 12.40 -3.89
C SER A 60 3.25 13.48 -4.63
N ALA A 61 3.18 13.37 -5.96
CA ALA A 61 2.06 13.74 -6.85
C ALA A 61 2.57 13.64 -8.28
N ALA A 62 2.49 12.47 -8.90
CA ALA A 62 2.82 12.32 -10.32
C ALA A 62 1.71 12.98 -11.16
N THR A 63 1.81 14.29 -11.40
CA THR A 63 1.46 14.82 -12.72
C THR A 63 2.62 14.44 -13.63
N ALA A 64 2.48 13.31 -14.33
CA ALA A 64 3.43 12.92 -15.37
C ALA A 64 3.41 13.99 -16.46
N SER A 65 4.41 14.88 -16.44
CA SER A 65 4.77 15.69 -17.61
C SER A 65 5.75 14.85 -18.43
N PRO A 66 5.51 14.62 -19.74
CA PRO A 66 6.35 13.73 -20.52
C PRO A 66 7.67 14.45 -20.82
N VAL A 67 8.73 14.11 -20.11
CA VAL A 67 10.07 14.40 -20.63
C VAL A 67 10.43 13.27 -21.59
N CYS A 68 10.11 13.50 -22.87
CA CYS A 68 10.75 12.78 -23.96
C CYS A 68 12.17 13.37 -24.05
N LEU A 69 13.14 12.70 -23.45
CA LEU A 69 14.54 13.08 -23.64
C LEU A 69 14.96 12.54 -25.01
N VAL A 70 15.35 13.49 -25.87
CA VAL A 70 15.87 13.33 -27.23
C VAL A 70 17.05 12.38 -27.33
#